data_AF-I8TXE5-F1
#
_entry.id   AF-I8TXE5-F1
#
_cell.length_a   1.000
_cell.length_b   1.000
_cell.length_c   1.000
_cell.angle_alpha   90.00
_cell.angle_beta   90.00
_cell.angle_gamma   90.00
#
_symmetry.space_group_name_H-M   'P 1'
#
loop_
_entity.id
_entity.type
_entity.pdbx_description
1 polymer ?
#
loop_
_entity_poly.entity_id
_entity_poly.type
_entity_poly.pdbx_seq_one_letter_code
_entity_poly.pdbx_strand_id
1 'polypeptide(L)' 'MTVASQIKKTLATLKGNQGTLRLYALQTRDKESKLVYNETLEATAQIISDLEERIKVLEYQEPQYKGN' A
#
# COMPACT_ATOMS: atom_id res chain seq x y z
N MET A 1 -15.26 9.40 11.63
CA MET A 1 -14.24 8.86 10.72
C MET A 1 -13.13 8.30 11.60
N THR A 2 -12.81 7.01 11.49
CA THR A 2 -11.94 6.31 12.46
C THR A 2 -10.51 6.19 11.96
N VAL A 3 -9.58 5.81 12.83
CA VAL A 3 -8.16 5.70 12.46
C VAL A 3 -8.00 4.59 11.41
N ALA A 4 -8.67 3.45 11.60
CA ALA A 4 -8.68 2.38 10.59
C ALA A 4 -9.20 2.89 9.24
N SER A 5 -10.27 3.70 9.23
CA SER A 5 -10.83 4.26 7.99
C SER A 5 -9.88 5.26 7.28
N GLN A 6 -9.09 6.01 8.04
CA GLN A 6 -8.07 6.92 7.48
C GLN A 6 -6.94 6.13 6.85
N ILE A 7 -6.43 5.11 7.54
CA ILE A 7 -5.34 4.26 7.01
C ILE A 7 -5.80 3.47 5.79
N LYS A 8 -7.05 2.96 5.76
CA LYS A 8 -7.63 2.32 4.56
C LYS A 8 -7.63 3.24 3.33
N LYS A 9 -7.94 4.53 3.51
CA LYS A 9 -7.87 5.51 2.40
C LYS A 9 -6.44 5.66 1.89
N THR A 10 -5.46 5.82 2.79
CA THR A 10 -4.04 5.87 2.42
C THR A 10 -3.58 4.60 1.72
N LEU A 11 -3.99 3.42 2.21
CA LEU A 11 -3.67 2.12 1.60
C LEU A 11 -4.21 2.03 0.16
N ALA A 12 -5.43 2.50 -0.09
CA ALA A 12 -6.00 2.52 -1.44
C ALA A 12 -5.17 3.40 -2.40
N THR A 13 -4.75 4.59 -1.95
CA THR A 13 -3.87 5.47 -2.72
C THR A 13 -2.50 4.81 -2.98
N LEU A 14 -1.90 4.15 -1.99
CA LEU A 14 -0.63 3.44 -2.15
C LEU A 14 -0.72 2.29 -3.16
N LYS A 15 -1.79 1.49 -3.13
CA LYS A 15 -2.02 0.43 -4.12
C LYS A 15 -2.17 0.99 -5.54
N GLY A 16 -2.87 2.11 -5.68
CA GLY A 16 -2.96 2.84 -6.95
C GLY A 16 -1.58 3.27 -7.46
N ASN A 17 -0.79 3.91 -6.59
CA ASN A 17 0.57 4.37 -6.91
C ASN A 17 1.49 3.20 -7.27
N GLN A 18 1.40 2.06 -6.56
CA GLN A 18 2.16 0.85 -6.89
C GLN A 18 1.83 0.35 -8.30
N GLY A 19 0.54 0.36 -8.68
CA GLY A 19 0.12 0.05 -10.05
C GLY A 19 0.73 0.99 -11.09
N THR A 20 0.74 2.29 -10.82
CA THR A 20 1.37 3.30 -11.68
C THR A 20 2.88 3.10 -11.81
N LEU A 21 3.58 2.82 -10.70
CA LEU A 21 5.01 2.51 -10.71
C LEU A 21 5.32 1.25 -11.52
N ARG A 22 4.44 0.23 -11.45
CA ARG A 22 4.57 -0.99 -12.26
C ARG A 22 4.42 -0.68 -13.75
N LEU A 23 3.50 0.20 -14.13
CA LEU A 23 3.38 0.66 -15.51
C LEU A 23 4.66 1.36 -16.00
N TYR A 24 5.24 2.24 -15.17
CA TYR A 24 6.49 2.91 -15.51
C TYR A 24 7.67 1.93 -15.64
N ALA A 25 7.77 0.95 -14.75
CA ALA A 25 8.77 -0.12 -14.83
C ALA A 25 8.67 -0.92 -16.15
N LEU A 26 7.44 -1.20 -16.61
CA LEU A 26 7.19 -1.93 -17.86
C LEU A 26 7.53 -1.09 -19.10
N GLN A 27 7.30 0.21 -19.06
CA GLN A 27 7.56 1.13 -20.17
C GLN A 27 9.04 1.56 -20.26
N THR A 28 9.78 1.43 -19.17
CA THR A 28 11.19 1.84 -19.07
C THR A 28 12.11 0.87 -19.83
N ARG A 29 12.93 1.43 -20.71
CA ARG A 29 13.93 0.68 -21.50
C ARG A 29 15.33 0.70 -20.89
N ASP A 30 15.65 1.77 -20.18
CA ASP A 30 16.92 1.91 -19.48
C ASP A 30 17.00 0.90 -18.32
N LYS A 31 18.12 0.18 -18.24
CA LYS A 31 18.27 -0.92 -17.27
C LYS A 31 18.40 -0.40 -15.85
N GLU A 32 19.13 0.70 -15.64
CA GLU A 32 19.36 1.28 -14.32
C GLU A 32 18.05 1.83 -13.74
N SER A 33 17.31 2.61 -14.53
CA SER A 33 16.00 3.13 -14.16
C SER A 33 15.00 2.01 -13.87
N LYS A 34 15.05 0.90 -14.60
CA LYS A 34 14.19 -0.27 -14.35
C LYS A 34 14.50 -0.94 -13.01
N LEU A 35 15.78 -1.01 -12.61
CA LEU A 35 16.16 -1.51 -11.29
C LEU A 35 15.58 -0.62 -10.18
N VAL A 36 15.70 0.70 -10.30
CA VAL A 36 15.11 1.65 -9.35
C VAL A 36 13.60 1.45 -9.20
N TYR A 37 12.87 1.27 -10.30
CA TYR A 37 11.44 0.98 -10.22
C TYR A 37 11.13 -0.37 -9.55
N ASN A 38 11.90 -1.41 -9.83
CA ASN A 38 11.70 -2.72 -9.20
C ASN A 38 11.95 -2.67 -7.69
N GLU A 39 13.04 -2.04 -7.25
CA GLU A 39 13.35 -1.83 -5.82
C GLU A 39 12.24 -1.01 -5.14
N THR A 40 11.76 0.04 -5.81
CA THR A 40 10.65 0.86 -5.29
C THR A 40 9.36 0.06 -5.17
N LEU A 41 9.07 -0.83 -6.14
CA LEU A 41 7.90 -1.70 -6.11
C LEU A 41 7.95 -2.70 -4.95
N GLU A 42 9.13 -3.27 -4.66
CA GLU A 42 9.36 -4.16 -3.52
C GLU A 42 9.15 -3.43 -2.19
N ALA A 43 9.78 -2.26 -2.02
CA ALA A 43 9.61 -1.44 -0.83
C ALA A 43 8.14 -1.03 -0.62
N THR A 44 7.46 -0.63 -1.70
CA THR A 44 6.03 -0.27 -1.65
C THR A 44 5.15 -1.47 -1.30
N ALA A 45 5.49 -2.68 -1.80
CA ALA A 45 4.76 -3.89 -1.45
C ALA A 45 4.86 -4.22 0.04
N GLN A 46 6.05 -4.07 0.63
CA GLN A 46 6.25 -4.28 2.06
C GLN A 46 5.42 -3.28 2.87
N ILE A 47 5.46 -1.99 2.52
CA ILE A 47 4.68 -0.95 3.22
C ILE A 47 3.17 -1.25 3.13
N ILE A 48 2.68 -1.68 1.96
CA ILE A 48 1.28 -2.07 1.78
C ILE A 48 0.92 -3.23 2.73
N SER A 49 1.76 -4.26 2.81
CA SER A 49 1.56 -5.40 3.71
C SER A 49 1.50 -4.98 5.17
N ASP A 50 2.46 -4.15 5.61
CA ASP A 50 2.54 -3.68 6.99
C ASP A 50 1.29 -2.86 7.38
N LEU A 51 0.79 -2.03 6.45
CA LEU A 51 -0.43 -1.26 6.68
C LEU A 51 -1.68 -2.14 6.72
N GLU A 52 -1.76 -3.20 5.91
CA GLU A 52 -2.85 -4.17 5.97
C GLU A 52 -2.91 -4.88 7.32
N GLU A 53 -1.76 -5.30 7.85
CA GLU A 53 -1.67 -5.86 9.20
C GLU A 53 -2.07 -4.85 10.27
N ARG A 54 -1.59 -3.61 10.15
CA ARG A 54 -1.94 -2.54 11.09
C ARG A 54 -3.44 -2.26 11.12
N ILE A 55 -4.10 -2.27 9.95
CA ILE A 55 -5.55 -2.09 9.86
C ILE A 55 -6.28 -3.19 10.64
N LYS A 56 -5.90 -4.47 10.50
CA LYS A 56 -6.53 -5.58 11.23
C LYS A 56 -6.50 -5.36 12.75
N VAL A 57 -5.35 -4.91 13.27
CA VAL A 57 -5.19 -4.61 14.70
C VAL A 57 -6.08 -3.46 15.13
N LEU A 58 -6.16 -2.40 14.32
CA LEU A 58 -7.00 -1.23 14.63
C LEU A 58 -8.49 -1.56 14.60
N GLU A 59 -8.94 -2.36 13.62
CA GLU A 59 -10.33 -2.82 13.55
C GLU A 59 -10.72 -3.63 14.79
N TYR A 60 -9.82 -4.47 15.31
CA TYR A 60 -10.08 -5.18 16.56
C TYR A 60 -10.20 -4.25 17.78
N GLN A 61 -9.52 -3.10 17.77
CA GLN A 61 -9.56 -2.13 18.87
C GLN A 61 -10.80 -1.23 18.79
N GLU A 62 -11.28 -0.94 17.59
CA GLU A 62 -12.34 0.04 17.35
C GLU A 62 -13.74 -0.56 17.52
N PRO A 63 -14.60 -0.02 18.43
CA PRO A 63 -15.91 -0.59 18.74
C PRO A 63 -16.82 -0.80 17.53
N GLN A 64 -16.77 0.10 16.55
CA GLN A 64 -17.67 0.03 15.39
C GLN A 64 -17.38 -1.15 14.43
N TYR A 65 -16.29 -1.89 14.63
CA TYR A 65 -15.96 -3.09 13.84
C TYR A 65 -16.25 -4.40 14.60
N LYS A 66 -16.68 -4.35 15.86
CA LYS A 66 -16.81 -5.55 16.70
C LYS A 66 -18.06 -6.40 16.44
N GLY A 67 -18.94 -5.97 15.53
CA GLY A 67 -20.26 -6.57 15.36
C GLY A 67 -21.14 -6.30 16.59
N ASN A 68 -22.44 -6.05 16.38
CA ASN A 68 -23.40 -6.01 17.48
C ASN A 68 -23.80 -7.42 17.89
#